data_AF-A0A4S4LAW4-F1
#
_entry.id   AF-A0A4S4LAW4-F1
#
_cell.length_a   1.000
_cell.length_b   1.000
_cell.length_c   1.000
_cell.angle_alpha   90.00
_cell.angle_beta   90.00
_cell.angle_gamma   90.00
#
_symmetry.space_group_name_H-M   'P 1'
#
loop_
_entity.id
_entity.type
_entity.pdbx_description
1 polymer ?
#
loop_
_entity_poly.entity_id
_entity_poly.type
_entity_poly.pdbx_seq_one_letter_code
_entity_poly.pdbx_strand_id
1 'polypeptide(L)'
;YAHPKGGYHPLYDPNIPVSQHSKALTAWLASYFSHPFNNALSDAQPERSLSQLALHIPLSTEVKAEYKQPSHENILPEAFAASVDPIPAERSEGAFYGAMRNGTIYDQLCGALCLGPAPDSNVSNNNAEAQAPVLPDLRVIEIYGTRSMWTVQWGVWKLEEDLKRGGAGRPVGFARVEGGNHFLHWDDPDAFLKLMAEKCRQPY
;
A
#
# COMPACT_ATOMS: atom_id res chain seq x y z
N TYR A 1 -8.29 0.67 -6.37
CA TYR A 1 -9.18 -0.51 -6.25
C TYR A 1 -10.51 -0.14 -5.62
N ALA A 2 -11.59 -0.84 -5.98
CA ALA A 2 -12.84 -0.72 -5.24
C ALA A 2 -12.61 -1.10 -3.77
N HIS A 3 -13.20 -0.34 -2.85
CA HIS A 3 -13.12 -0.63 -1.44
C HIS A 3 -13.85 -1.96 -1.16
N PRO A 4 -13.16 -3.00 -0.63
CA PRO A 4 -13.80 -4.29 -0.40
C PRO A 4 -14.89 -4.15 0.66
N LYS A 5 -15.95 -4.95 0.52
CA LYS A 5 -17.03 -5.02 1.51
C LYS A 5 -16.45 -5.49 2.85
N GLY A 6 -16.70 -4.72 3.91
CA GLY A 6 -16.18 -5.00 5.25
C GLY A 6 -14.78 -4.44 5.53
N GLY A 7 -14.16 -3.74 4.59
CA GLY A 7 -12.90 -3.03 4.85
C GLY A 7 -13.05 -1.97 5.94
N TYR A 8 -12.01 -1.78 6.73
CA TYR A 8 -11.97 -0.78 7.79
C TYR A 8 -11.13 0.43 7.39
N HIS A 9 -11.57 1.63 7.76
CA HIS A 9 -10.75 2.83 7.68
C HIS A 9 -11.10 3.77 8.84
N PRO A 10 -10.11 4.25 9.62
CA PRO A 10 -10.39 5.03 10.84
C PRO A 10 -11.07 6.38 10.56
N LEU A 11 -10.93 6.95 9.35
CA LEU A 11 -11.65 8.17 8.97
C LEU A 11 -13.17 7.99 8.82
N TYR A 12 -13.64 6.75 8.72
CA TYR A 12 -15.05 6.41 8.56
C TYR A 12 -15.62 5.66 9.77
N ASP A 13 -14.86 5.52 10.84
CA ASP A 13 -15.30 4.85 12.06
C ASP A 13 -16.20 5.79 12.88
N PRO A 14 -17.51 5.48 13.01
CA PRO A 14 -18.44 6.37 13.72
C PRO A 14 -18.16 6.48 15.22
N ASN A 15 -17.31 5.60 15.78
CA ASN A 15 -16.96 5.62 17.19
C ASN A 15 -15.73 6.52 17.48
N ILE A 16 -15.06 7.02 16.45
CA ILE A 16 -13.94 7.95 16.60
C ILE A 16 -14.47 9.36 16.38
N PRO A 17 -14.32 10.29 17.34
CA PRO A 17 -14.68 11.68 17.11
C PRO A 17 -13.89 12.25 15.91
N VAL A 18 -14.54 13.06 15.08
CA VAL A 18 -13.90 13.66 13.88
C VAL A 18 -12.58 14.38 14.22
N SER A 19 -12.52 15.05 15.38
CA SER A 19 -11.31 15.73 15.85
C SER A 19 -10.13 14.79 16.15
N GLN A 20 -10.38 13.48 16.28
CA GLN A 20 -9.38 12.45 16.54
C GLN A 20 -9.02 11.62 15.30
N HIS A 21 -9.69 11.82 14.17
CA HIS A 21 -9.48 11.05 12.94
C HIS A 21 -8.02 11.05 12.46
N SER A 22 -7.37 12.21 12.43
CA SER A 22 -5.97 12.32 11.99
C SER A 22 -5.03 11.52 12.91
N LYS A 23 -5.23 11.61 14.22
CA LYS A 23 -4.46 10.83 15.21
C LYS A 23 -4.70 9.33 15.06
N ALA A 24 -5.95 8.91 14.93
CA ALA A 24 -6.31 7.50 14.75
C ALA A 24 -5.75 6.93 13.44
N LEU A 25 -5.84 7.70 12.34
CA LEU A 25 -5.26 7.33 11.05
C LEU A 25 -3.73 7.20 11.16
N THR A 26 -3.05 8.17 11.76
CA THR A 26 -1.59 8.12 11.93
C THR A 26 -1.16 6.90 12.74
N ALA A 27 -1.82 6.64 13.87
CA ALA A 27 -1.53 5.48 14.70
C ALA A 27 -1.79 4.17 13.94
N TRP A 28 -2.93 4.05 13.25
CA TRP A 28 -3.25 2.88 12.43
C TRP A 28 -2.25 2.69 11.29
N LEU A 29 -1.84 3.77 10.62
CA LEU A 29 -0.85 3.71 9.54
C LEU A 29 0.53 3.25 10.02
N ALA A 30 0.94 3.72 11.20
CA ALA A 30 2.23 3.42 11.79
C ALA A 30 2.26 2.15 12.64
N SER A 31 1.13 1.46 12.79
CA SER A 31 1.05 0.26 13.63
C SER A 31 1.53 -1.00 12.92
N TYR A 32 1.69 -2.07 13.69
CA TYR A 32 2.03 -3.41 13.22
C TYR A 32 0.81 -4.32 13.33
N PHE A 33 0.49 -5.06 12.28
CA PHE A 33 -0.66 -5.96 12.23
C PHE A 33 -0.21 -7.41 12.11
N SER A 34 -0.96 -8.34 12.71
CA SER A 34 -0.73 -9.78 12.55
C SER A 34 -1.81 -10.35 11.66
N HIS A 35 -1.45 -10.65 10.41
CA HIS A 35 -2.38 -11.15 9.41
C HIS A 35 -2.35 -12.68 9.39
N PRO A 36 -3.50 -13.36 9.59
CA PRO A 36 -3.58 -14.82 9.43
C PRO A 36 -2.92 -15.33 8.14
N PHE A 37 -3.09 -14.61 7.02
CA PHE A 37 -2.46 -14.97 5.74
C PHE A 37 -0.92 -15.05 5.82
N ASN A 38 -0.28 -14.11 6.52
CA ASN A 38 1.18 -14.02 6.58
C ASN A 38 1.80 -14.97 7.60
N ASN A 39 1.00 -15.48 8.55
CA ASN A 39 1.45 -16.40 9.59
C ASN A 39 1.31 -17.88 9.22
N ALA A 40 0.58 -18.19 8.13
CA ALA A 40 0.42 -19.56 7.66
C ALA A 40 1.70 -20.09 7.00
N LEU A 41 1.99 -21.38 7.22
CA LEU A 41 3.04 -22.09 6.48
C LEU A 41 2.73 -22.10 4.98
N SER A 42 3.76 -22.12 4.13
CA SER A 42 3.61 -22.02 2.67
C SER A 42 2.61 -23.02 2.08
N ASP A 43 2.66 -24.28 2.51
CA ASP A 43 1.78 -25.35 2.00
C ASP A 43 0.34 -25.26 2.51
N ALA A 44 0.09 -24.39 3.50
CA ALA A 44 -1.20 -24.16 4.12
C ALA A 44 -1.67 -22.71 3.95
N GLN A 45 -1.13 -21.97 2.98
CA GLN A 45 -1.55 -20.59 2.78
C GLN A 45 -3.05 -20.52 2.49
N PRO A 46 -3.81 -19.77 3.29
CA PRO A 46 -5.24 -19.64 3.07
C PRO A 46 -5.50 -18.84 1.80
N GLU A 47 -6.72 -18.96 1.27
CA GLU A 47 -7.15 -18.13 0.15
C GLU A 47 -7.07 -16.64 0.51
N ARG A 48 -6.53 -15.85 -0.43
CA ARG A 48 -6.45 -14.40 -0.31
C ARG A 48 -7.85 -13.79 -0.21
N SER A 49 -8.22 -13.42 1.01
CA SER A 49 -9.52 -12.81 1.30
C SER A 49 -9.39 -11.84 2.45
N LEU A 50 -10.34 -10.89 2.54
CA LEU A 50 -10.29 -9.85 3.56
C LEU A 50 -10.35 -10.42 4.99
N SER A 51 -10.99 -11.58 5.19
CA SER A 51 -11.03 -12.27 6.49
C SER A 51 -9.66 -12.80 6.96
N GLN A 52 -8.69 -12.91 6.05
CA GLN A 52 -7.31 -13.28 6.38
C GLN A 52 -6.42 -12.07 6.70
N LEU A 53 -7.00 -10.87 6.75
CA LEU A 53 -6.33 -9.64 7.11
C LEU A 53 -6.88 -9.10 8.43
N ALA A 54 -5.97 -8.59 9.25
CA ALA A 54 -6.31 -7.86 10.46
C ALA A 54 -6.67 -6.43 10.08
N LEU A 55 -7.93 -6.07 10.26
CA LEU A 55 -8.49 -4.83 9.73
C LEU A 55 -8.40 -3.66 10.73
N HIS A 56 -8.82 -3.89 11.97
CA HIS A 56 -8.99 -2.85 12.99
C HIS A 56 -7.85 -2.81 14.01
N ILE A 57 -7.54 -3.97 14.61
CA ILE A 57 -6.76 -4.05 15.83
C ILE A 57 -5.30 -4.36 15.46
N PRO A 58 -4.36 -3.43 15.70
CA PRO A 58 -2.94 -3.73 15.57
C PRO A 58 -2.48 -4.64 16.71
N LEU A 59 -1.28 -5.18 16.58
CA LEU A 59 -0.58 -5.87 17.65
C LEU A 59 -0.50 -4.96 18.88
N SER A 60 -0.99 -5.47 20.01
CA SER A 60 -1.02 -4.76 21.29
C SER A 60 -0.05 -5.38 22.28
N THR A 61 0.18 -4.68 23.39
CA THR A 61 1.04 -5.11 24.49
C THR A 61 0.56 -6.39 25.19
N GLU A 62 -0.68 -6.85 24.93
CA GLU A 62 -1.20 -8.11 25.44
C GLU A 62 -0.48 -9.32 24.81
N VAL A 63 -0.03 -9.18 23.55
CA VAL A 63 0.77 -10.18 22.83
C VAL A 63 2.26 -9.82 22.92
N LYS A 64 2.79 -9.77 24.15
CA LYS A 64 4.12 -9.21 24.48
C LYS A 64 5.28 -9.72 23.61
N ALA A 65 5.24 -10.98 23.18
CA ALA A 65 6.32 -11.58 22.40
C ALA A 65 6.45 -10.99 20.99
N GLU A 66 5.38 -10.40 20.45
CA GLU A 66 5.34 -9.90 19.06
C GLU A 66 5.08 -8.40 18.97
N TYR A 67 4.79 -7.75 20.10
CA TYR A 67 4.47 -6.34 20.15
C TYR A 67 5.66 -5.49 19.70
N LYS A 68 5.37 -4.53 18.82
CA LYS A 68 6.29 -3.48 18.42
C LYS A 68 5.54 -2.15 18.49
N GLN A 69 6.19 -1.13 19.03
CA GLN A 69 5.60 0.22 19.10
C GLN A 69 5.34 0.73 17.68
N PRO A 70 4.23 1.46 17.45
CA PRO A 70 3.98 2.11 16.17
C PRO A 70 5.15 3.02 15.75
N SER A 71 5.53 3.02 14.48
CA SER A 71 6.75 3.72 14.00
C SER A 71 6.78 5.20 14.35
N HIS A 72 5.63 5.88 14.32
CA HIS A 72 5.54 7.30 14.65
C HIS A 72 5.87 7.61 16.12
N GLU A 73 5.81 6.62 17.02
CA GLU A 73 6.20 6.77 18.43
C GLU A 73 7.70 6.62 18.64
N ASN A 74 8.43 6.08 17.65
CA ASN A 74 9.89 5.93 17.69
C ASN A 74 10.63 7.20 17.23
N ILE A 75 9.89 8.22 16.77
CA ILE A 75 10.45 9.47 16.25
C ILE A 75 10.32 10.54 17.33
N LEU A 76 11.38 11.32 17.53
CA LEU A 76 11.34 12.48 18.43
C LEU A 76 10.22 13.45 17.97
N PRO A 77 9.38 13.98 18.89
CA PRO A 77 8.27 14.85 18.51
C PRO A 77 8.66 16.01 17.59
N GLU A 78 9.83 16.60 17.80
CA GLU A 78 10.35 17.71 16.99
C GLU A 78 10.70 17.26 15.57
N ALA A 79 11.31 16.08 15.43
CA ALA A 79 11.65 15.51 14.14
C ALA A 79 10.39 15.08 13.38
N PHE A 80 9.40 14.52 14.08
CA PHE A 80 8.10 14.19 13.50
C PHE A 80 7.39 15.45 13.00
N ALA A 81 7.32 16.50 13.82
CA ALA A 81 6.70 17.77 13.44
C ALA A 81 7.41 18.43 12.25
N ALA A 82 8.73 18.32 12.14
CA ALA A 82 9.49 18.83 10.99
C ALA A 82 9.30 18.00 9.71
N SER A 83 8.80 16.77 9.82
CA SER A 83 8.61 15.83 8.71
C SER A 83 7.17 15.76 8.21
N VAL A 84 6.25 16.50 8.85
CA VAL A 84 4.83 16.54 8.49
C VAL A 84 4.49 17.92 7.94
N ASP A 85 3.98 17.96 6.72
CA ASP A 85 3.38 19.16 6.14
C ASP A 85 1.84 19.05 6.23
N PRO A 86 1.16 19.85 7.07
CA PRO A 86 -0.29 19.82 7.16
C PRO A 86 -0.98 20.57 5.99
N ILE A 87 -0.25 21.40 5.24
CA ILE A 87 -0.82 22.29 4.23
C ILE A 87 -1.43 21.52 3.03
N PRO A 88 -0.81 20.46 2.48
CA PRO A 88 -1.38 19.69 1.37
C PRO A 88 -2.76 19.10 1.68
N ALA A 89 -2.99 18.64 2.91
CA ALA A 89 -4.27 18.08 3.33
C ALA A 89 -5.41 19.11 3.18
N GLU A 90 -5.14 20.37 3.53
CA GLU A 90 -6.09 21.48 3.43
C GLU A 90 -6.30 21.97 2.00
N ARG A 91 -5.25 21.95 1.15
CA ARG A 91 -5.27 22.59 -0.17
C ARG A 91 -5.58 21.67 -1.33
N SER A 92 -5.05 20.44 -1.33
CA SER A 92 -5.01 19.60 -2.53
C SER A 92 -5.53 18.20 -2.29
N GLU A 93 -5.27 17.55 -1.16
CA GLU A 93 -5.66 16.14 -0.98
C GLU A 93 -7.19 15.96 -0.96
N GLY A 94 -7.92 16.80 -0.22
CA GLY A 94 -9.37 16.72 -0.18
C GLY A 94 -10.01 16.94 -1.55
N ALA A 95 -9.48 17.89 -2.34
CA ALA A 95 -9.93 18.12 -3.71
C ALA A 95 -9.51 16.97 -4.64
N PHE A 96 -8.30 16.44 -4.49
CA PHE A 96 -7.78 15.33 -5.28
C PHE A 96 -8.60 14.07 -5.05
N TYR A 97 -8.74 13.61 -3.80
CA TYR A 97 -9.50 12.39 -3.46
C TYR A 97 -11.01 12.58 -3.56
N GLY A 98 -11.51 13.80 -3.36
CA GLY A 98 -12.94 14.11 -3.49
C GLY A 98 -13.41 14.27 -4.95
N ALA A 99 -12.55 14.76 -5.85
CA ALA A 99 -12.89 15.02 -7.25
C ALA A 99 -12.40 13.93 -8.21
N MET A 100 -11.27 13.27 -7.93
CA MET A 100 -10.82 12.14 -8.74
C MET A 100 -11.72 10.95 -8.48
N ARG A 101 -12.30 10.42 -9.55
CA ARG A 101 -13.01 9.15 -9.49
C ARG A 101 -11.98 8.05 -9.29
N ASN A 102 -12.28 7.08 -8.44
CA ASN A 102 -11.44 5.88 -8.23
C ASN A 102 -11.01 5.19 -9.53
N GLY A 103 -11.82 5.31 -10.60
CA GLY A 103 -11.48 4.83 -11.94
C GLY A 103 -10.27 5.52 -12.55
N THR A 104 -10.12 6.84 -12.43
CA THR A 104 -9.03 7.59 -13.07
C THR A 104 -7.66 7.17 -12.56
N ILE A 105 -7.47 7.05 -11.25
CA ILE A 105 -6.19 6.62 -10.67
C ILE A 105 -5.90 5.17 -11.06
N TYR A 106 -6.94 4.32 -11.08
CA TYR A 106 -6.80 2.92 -11.49
C TYR A 106 -6.44 2.78 -12.97
N ASP A 107 -7.08 3.55 -13.85
CA ASP A 107 -6.78 3.59 -15.28
C ASP A 107 -5.35 4.10 -15.52
N GLN A 108 -4.89 5.09 -14.75
CA GLN A 108 -3.50 5.56 -14.79
C GLN A 108 -2.51 4.49 -14.33
N LEU A 109 -2.82 3.76 -13.25
CA LEU A 109 -2.01 2.63 -12.78
C LEU A 109 -1.89 1.55 -13.85
N CYS A 110 -3.02 1.15 -14.46
CA CYS A 110 -3.03 0.17 -15.54
C CYS A 110 -2.29 0.67 -16.79
N GLY A 111 -2.48 1.93 -17.19
CA GLY A 111 -1.74 2.52 -18.31
C GLY A 111 -0.24 2.57 -18.04
N ALA A 112 0.15 2.88 -16.80
CA ALA A 112 1.55 2.93 -16.40
C ALA A 112 2.19 1.54 -16.33
N LEU A 113 1.52 0.53 -15.79
CA LEU A 113 2.12 -0.79 -15.52
C LEU A 113 1.78 -1.84 -16.57
N CYS A 114 0.55 -1.90 -17.03
CA CYS A 114 0.07 -2.91 -17.98
C CYS A 114 0.23 -2.49 -19.45
N LEU A 115 0.73 -1.27 -19.71
CA LEU A 115 0.92 -0.69 -21.06
C LEU A 115 -0.33 -0.80 -21.96
N GLY A 116 -1.51 -0.76 -21.34
CA GLY A 116 -2.81 -0.91 -21.96
C GLY A 116 -3.92 -0.35 -21.07
N PRO A 117 -5.14 -0.20 -21.61
CA PRO A 117 -6.28 0.25 -20.81
C PRO A 117 -6.54 -0.72 -19.65
N ALA A 118 -7.15 -0.23 -18.56
CA ALA A 118 -7.54 -1.12 -17.47
C ALA A 118 -8.46 -2.24 -18.01
N PRO A 119 -8.35 -3.48 -17.50
CA PRO A 119 -9.07 -4.65 -18.04
C PRO A 119 -10.59 -4.46 -18.19
N ASP A 120 -11.17 -3.56 -17.39
CA ASP A 120 -12.60 -3.32 -17.32
C ASP A 120 -12.99 -1.90 -17.80
N SER A 121 -12.07 -1.17 -18.46
CA SER A 121 -12.36 0.19 -18.96
C SER A 121 -13.11 0.15 -20.29
N ASN A 122 -14.18 0.96 -20.40
CA ASN A 122 -14.94 1.15 -21.65
C ASN A 122 -14.27 2.12 -22.63
N VAL A 123 -13.01 2.49 -22.40
CA VAL A 123 -12.27 3.43 -23.26
C VAL A 123 -11.80 2.66 -24.49
N SER A 124 -12.55 2.76 -25.59
CA SER A 124 -12.12 2.18 -26.87
C SER A 124 -10.91 2.96 -27.39
N ASN A 125 -9.75 2.31 -27.47
CA ASN A 125 -8.50 2.85 -28.03
C ASN A 125 -8.54 3.03 -29.56
N ASN A 126 -9.69 3.36 -30.14
CA ASN A 126 -9.86 3.34 -31.60
C ASN A 126 -9.17 4.51 -32.33
N ASN A 127 -8.62 5.50 -31.62
CA ASN A 127 -8.02 6.70 -32.23
C ASN A 127 -6.63 7.09 -31.67
N ALA A 128 -6.00 6.27 -30.83
CA ALA A 128 -4.65 6.57 -30.36
C ALA A 128 -3.63 5.93 -31.31
N GLU A 129 -2.96 6.74 -32.13
CA GLU A 129 -1.66 6.35 -32.67
C GLU A 129 -0.82 5.81 -31.50
N ALA A 130 -0.28 4.60 -31.65
CA ALA A 130 0.46 3.93 -30.59
C ALA A 130 1.70 4.76 -30.24
N GLN A 131 1.55 5.67 -29.28
CA GLN A 131 2.68 6.40 -28.72
C GLN A 131 3.59 5.39 -28.04
N ALA A 132 4.88 5.46 -28.36
CA ALA A 132 5.87 4.64 -27.68
C ALA A 132 5.75 4.86 -26.15
N PRO A 133 5.81 3.79 -25.33
CA PRO A 133 5.65 3.93 -23.90
C PRO A 133 6.77 4.82 -23.32
N VAL A 134 6.40 5.75 -22.45
CA VAL A 134 7.37 6.59 -21.73
C VAL A 134 8.23 5.68 -20.84
N LEU A 135 9.56 5.74 -20.95
CA LEU A 135 10.50 4.83 -20.27
C LEU A 135 10.24 3.34 -20.63
N PRO A 136 10.44 2.90 -21.89
CA PRO A 136 10.06 1.55 -22.33
C PRO A 136 10.68 0.42 -21.49
N ASP A 137 11.88 0.65 -20.95
CA ASP A 137 12.63 -0.34 -20.16
C ASP A 137 12.42 -0.18 -18.63
N LEU A 138 11.43 0.61 -18.19
CA LEU A 138 11.14 0.77 -16.77
C LEU A 138 10.66 -0.54 -16.17
N ARG A 139 11.40 -0.99 -15.16
CA ARG A 139 10.99 -2.01 -14.20
C ARG A 139 10.46 -1.35 -12.93
N VAL A 140 9.40 -1.92 -12.38
CA VAL A 140 8.82 -1.51 -11.10
C VAL A 140 9.05 -2.60 -10.06
N ILE A 141 9.35 -2.21 -8.82
CA ILE A 141 9.48 -3.13 -7.70
C ILE A 141 8.62 -2.58 -6.56
N GLU A 142 7.56 -3.29 -6.21
CA GLU A 142 6.69 -2.96 -5.09
C GLU A 142 7.30 -3.53 -3.79
N ILE A 143 7.74 -2.64 -2.89
CA ILE A 143 8.29 -3.03 -1.60
C ILE A 143 7.22 -2.83 -0.53
N TYR A 144 6.92 -3.87 0.24
CA TYR A 144 5.90 -3.78 1.28
C TYR A 144 6.21 -4.66 2.50
N GLY A 145 5.77 -4.21 3.67
CA GLY A 145 5.89 -4.94 4.93
C GLY A 145 4.74 -5.93 5.17
N THR A 146 5.01 -7.07 5.81
CA THR A 146 3.99 -8.11 6.10
C THR A 146 3.09 -7.79 7.28
N ARG A 147 3.48 -6.80 8.08
CA ARG A 147 2.74 -6.27 9.23
C ARG A 147 2.19 -4.86 8.97
N SER A 148 2.15 -4.41 7.71
CA SER A 148 1.43 -3.20 7.33
C SER A 148 -0.06 -3.37 7.53
N MET A 149 -0.83 -2.28 7.51
CA MET A 149 -2.30 -2.37 7.54
C MET A 149 -2.87 -3.15 6.34
N TRP A 150 -4.10 -3.62 6.49
CA TRP A 150 -4.77 -4.46 5.50
C TRP A 150 -4.84 -3.86 4.09
N THR A 151 -4.94 -2.53 3.96
CA THR A 151 -5.04 -1.87 2.65
C THR A 151 -3.80 -2.08 1.79
N VAL A 152 -2.60 -2.14 2.39
CA VAL A 152 -1.35 -2.43 1.69
C VAL A 152 -1.35 -3.88 1.19
N GLN A 153 -1.69 -4.85 2.06
CA GLN A 153 -1.74 -6.26 1.65
C GLN A 153 -2.76 -6.47 0.53
N TRP A 154 -3.94 -5.87 0.69
CA TRP A 154 -5.01 -5.95 -0.29
C TRP A 154 -4.60 -5.32 -1.63
N GLY A 155 -3.98 -4.14 -1.59
CA GLY A 155 -3.47 -3.45 -2.78
C GLY A 155 -2.47 -4.31 -3.56
N VAL A 156 -1.52 -4.93 -2.86
CA VAL A 156 -0.55 -5.86 -3.48
C VAL A 156 -1.26 -7.05 -4.11
N TRP A 157 -2.21 -7.69 -3.40
CA TRP A 157 -2.94 -8.83 -3.96
C TRP A 157 -3.71 -8.47 -5.23
N LYS A 158 -4.36 -7.30 -5.24
CA LYS A 158 -5.09 -6.83 -6.43
C LYS A 158 -4.16 -6.46 -7.57
N LEU A 159 -3.01 -5.88 -7.28
CA LEU A 159 -2.00 -5.61 -8.30
C LEU A 159 -1.47 -6.92 -8.91
N GLU A 160 -1.20 -7.95 -8.10
CA GLU A 160 -0.81 -9.27 -8.62
C GLU A 160 -1.92 -9.93 -9.48
N GLU A 161 -3.20 -9.79 -9.10
CA GLU A 161 -4.33 -10.25 -9.91
C GLU A 161 -4.39 -9.52 -11.26
N ASP A 162 -4.25 -8.19 -11.26
CA ASP A 162 -4.29 -7.39 -12.48
C ASP A 162 -3.12 -7.69 -13.41
N LEU A 163 -1.91 -7.88 -12.87
CA LEU A 163 -0.72 -8.24 -13.66
C LEU A 163 -0.82 -9.65 -14.26
N LYS A 164 -1.57 -10.56 -13.63
CA LYS A 164 -1.87 -11.88 -14.22
C LYS A 164 -2.94 -11.80 -15.31
N ARG A 165 -3.87 -10.86 -15.20
CA ARG A 165 -4.94 -10.62 -16.18
C ARG A 165 -4.47 -9.81 -17.40
N GLY A 166 -3.70 -8.75 -17.14
CA GLY A 166 -3.16 -7.85 -18.15
C GLY A 166 -1.94 -8.49 -18.79
N GLY A 167 -1.98 -8.72 -20.10
CA GLY A 167 -0.97 -9.47 -20.85
C GLY A 167 0.45 -8.86 -20.83
N ALA A 168 0.92 -8.32 -21.96
CA ALA A 168 2.25 -7.73 -22.04
C ALA A 168 2.28 -6.38 -21.29
N GLY A 169 2.84 -6.34 -20.09
CA GLY A 169 3.06 -5.14 -19.30
C GLY A 169 4.54 -4.92 -18.95
N ARG A 170 4.81 -3.88 -18.17
CA ARG A 170 6.11 -3.66 -17.56
C ARG A 170 6.47 -4.81 -16.64
N PRO A 171 7.77 -5.13 -16.51
CA PRO A 171 8.23 -5.98 -15.43
C PRO A 171 7.90 -5.37 -14.06
N VAL A 172 7.06 -6.07 -13.28
CA VAL A 172 6.76 -5.70 -11.89
C VAL A 172 7.20 -6.82 -10.97
N GLY A 173 8.15 -6.52 -10.08
CA GLY A 173 8.59 -7.41 -9.01
C GLY A 173 7.97 -7.02 -7.67
N PHE A 174 7.94 -7.97 -6.73
CA PHE A 174 7.47 -7.75 -5.37
C PHE A 174 8.58 -8.07 -4.37
N ALA A 175 8.83 -7.15 -3.45
CA ALA A 175 9.82 -7.30 -2.38
C ALA A 175 9.11 -7.22 -1.03
N ARG A 176 8.78 -8.40 -0.51
CA ARG A 176 8.14 -8.57 0.80
C ARG A 176 9.18 -8.43 1.92
N VAL A 177 8.93 -7.54 2.87
CA VAL A 177 9.76 -7.31 4.06
C VAL A 177 9.08 -7.93 5.27
N GLU A 178 9.61 -9.06 5.75
CA GLU A 178 9.04 -9.79 6.88
C GLU A 178 9.12 -8.94 8.17
N GLY A 179 8.02 -8.88 8.90
CA GLY A 179 7.89 -8.08 10.12
C GLY A 179 7.75 -6.57 9.91
N GLY A 180 7.98 -6.03 8.70
CA GLY A 180 7.87 -4.60 8.42
C GLY A 180 6.42 -4.11 8.38
N ASN A 181 6.19 -2.83 8.71
CA ASN A 181 4.90 -2.16 8.53
C ASN A 181 4.97 -1.13 7.37
N HIS A 182 4.00 -0.22 7.30
CA HIS A 182 3.93 0.79 6.24
C HIS A 182 5.07 1.80 6.27
N PHE A 183 5.65 2.05 7.45
CA PHE A 183 6.78 2.96 7.66
C PHE A 183 8.08 2.20 7.95
N LEU A 184 8.26 1.02 7.37
CA LEU A 184 9.45 0.19 7.58
C LEU A 184 10.78 0.94 7.31
N HIS A 185 10.77 1.96 6.45
CA HIS A 185 11.92 2.81 6.13
C HIS A 185 12.26 3.82 7.24
N TRP A 186 11.34 4.10 8.16
CA TRP A 186 11.59 4.90 9.36
C TRP A 186 12.14 4.05 10.50
N ASP A 187 11.69 2.80 10.63
CA ASP A 187 12.13 1.92 11.71
C ASP A 187 13.52 1.32 11.50
N ASP A 188 13.88 1.01 10.25
CA ASP A 188 15.23 0.55 9.88
C ASP A 188 15.65 1.13 8.51
N PRO A 189 16.06 2.41 8.47
CA PRO A 189 16.42 3.10 7.24
C PRO A 189 17.61 2.43 6.54
N ASP A 190 18.58 1.91 7.28
CA ASP A 190 19.76 1.28 6.72
C ASP A 190 19.42 -0.04 6.02
N ALA A 191 18.62 -0.91 6.65
CA ALA A 191 18.17 -2.14 6.00
C ALA A 191 17.29 -1.84 4.78
N PHE A 192 16.42 -0.84 4.87
CA PHE A 192 15.59 -0.43 3.73
C PHE A 192 16.42 0.08 2.55
N LEU A 193 17.41 0.95 2.78
CA LEU A 193 18.30 1.45 1.74
C LEU A 193 19.14 0.33 1.11
N LYS A 194 19.61 -0.64 1.91
CA LYS A 194 20.30 -1.83 1.40
C LYS A 194 19.39 -2.67 0.50
N LEU A 195 18.14 -2.90 0.92
CA LEU A 195 17.15 -3.61 0.11
C LEU A 195 16.89 -2.88 -1.20
N MET A 196 16.69 -1.56 -1.19
CA MET A 196 16.50 -0.78 -2.41
C MET A 196 17.71 -0.90 -3.35
N ALA A 197 18.93 -0.75 -2.83
CA ALA A 197 20.15 -0.87 -3.62
C ALA A 197 20.33 -2.28 -4.21
N GLU A 198 20.00 -3.33 -3.46
CA GLU A 198 20.00 -4.71 -3.95
C GLU A 198 18.99 -4.89 -5.09
N LYS A 199 17.74 -4.47 -4.87
CA LYS A 199 16.64 -4.62 -5.81
C LYS A 199 16.88 -3.83 -7.11
N CYS A 200 17.48 -2.65 -7.01
CA CYS A 200 17.89 -1.88 -8.19
C CYS A 200 18.98 -2.57 -9.04
N ARG A 201 19.85 -3.39 -8.43
CA ARG A 201 20.96 -4.06 -9.13
C ARG A 201 20.63 -5.44 -9.68
N GLN A 202 19.53 -6.07 -9.25
CA GLN A 202 19.13 -7.39 -9.75
C GLN A 202 18.93 -7.32 -11.28
N PRO A 203 19.59 -8.17 -12.10
CA PRO A 203 19.30 -8.25 -13.53
C PRO A 203 17.89 -8.82 -13.76
N TYR A 204 17.34 -8.58 -14.95
CA TYR A 204 16.05 -9.14 -15.39
C TYR A 204 16.25 -10.48 -16.11
#